data_AF-A0A7X7E985-F1
#
_entry.id   AF-A0A7X7E985-F1
#
_cell.length_a   1.000
_cell.length_b   1.000
_cell.length_c   1.000
_cell.angle_alpha   90.00
_cell.angle_beta   90.00
_cell.angle_gamma   90.00
#
_symmetry.space_group_name_H-M   'P 1'
#
loop_
_entity.id
_entity.type
_entity.pdbx_description
1 polymer ?
#
loop_
_entity_poly.entity_id
_entity_poly.type
_entity_poly.pdbx_seq_one_letter_code
_entity_poly.pdbx_strand_id
1 'polypeptide(L)'
;MTEEADSNRVSEDQEDATGESGAESDTRSAAAHGVRDLIERTFLAGMGAAALTKDRVQELVEEFIRKGQLSTDEGRDVVDRLVARSRDEARAVLKKADVSLHGAYQDLGLSTKGELEDMEFRLRQLEHRVQLLEAAADLQAGQEAAGPDGE
;
A
#
# COMPACT_ATOMS: atom_id res chain seq x y z
N MET A 1 -26.58 83.47 -34.09
CA MET A 1 -27.76 83.40 -34.97
C MET A 1 -27.73 82.03 -35.63
N THR A 2 -28.50 81.02 -35.25
CA THR A 2 -29.41 80.74 -34.10
C THR A 2 -29.46 79.19 -34.00
N GLU A 3 -30.14 78.49 -33.10
CA GLU A 3 -30.96 78.81 -31.91
C GLU A 3 -30.04 78.90 -30.64
N GLU A 4 -30.34 78.69 -29.34
CA GLU A 4 -31.44 78.11 -28.52
C GLU A 4 -31.55 76.56 -28.62
N ALA A 5 -31.54 75.74 -27.55
CA ALA A 5 -32.34 75.58 -26.30
C ALA A 5 -33.59 74.69 -26.53
N ASP A 6 -34.05 73.80 -25.63
CA ASP A 6 -33.80 73.55 -24.19
C ASP A 6 -34.12 72.07 -23.83
N SER A 7 -33.74 71.58 -22.62
CA SER A 7 -34.45 70.59 -21.75
C SER A 7 -34.90 69.21 -22.30
N ASN A 8 -34.88 68.06 -21.57
CA ASN A 8 -34.74 67.78 -20.13
C ASN A 8 -34.66 66.24 -19.89
N ARG A 9 -34.20 65.79 -18.70
CA ARG A 9 -34.60 64.53 -17.96
C ARG A 9 -34.37 63.13 -18.61
N VAL A 10 -34.15 62.05 -17.84
CA VAL A 10 -33.67 61.84 -16.44
C VAL A 10 -33.29 60.35 -16.25
N SER A 11 -32.41 60.05 -15.27
CA SER A 11 -32.07 58.69 -14.76
C SER A 11 -31.49 57.68 -15.81
N GLU A 12 -30.85 56.57 -15.47
CA GLU A 12 -30.78 55.77 -14.22
C GLU A 12 -29.34 55.35 -13.85
N ASP A 13 -29.13 55.00 -12.59
CA ASP A 13 -27.86 54.52 -12.05
C ASP A 13 -27.56 53.06 -12.43
N GLN A 14 -26.29 52.77 -12.74
CA GLN A 14 -25.74 51.44 -12.49
C GLN A 14 -24.26 51.56 -12.09
N GLU A 15 -23.99 51.42 -10.80
CA GLU A 15 -22.62 51.26 -10.29
C GLU A 15 -22.14 49.85 -10.65
N ASP A 16 -21.06 49.75 -11.44
CA ASP A 16 -20.49 48.46 -11.88
C ASP A 16 -19.66 47.84 -10.74
N ALA A 17 -20.37 47.24 -9.77
CA ALA A 17 -19.83 46.87 -8.47
C ALA A 17 -19.56 45.35 -8.33
N THR A 18 -18.35 45.03 -7.86
CA THR A 18 -17.98 43.73 -7.25
C THR A 18 -18.00 42.49 -8.14
N GLY A 19 -17.07 42.43 -9.10
CA GLY A 19 -16.69 41.19 -9.81
C GLY A 19 -15.74 40.25 -9.03
N GLU A 20 -15.84 40.17 -7.69
CA GLU A 20 -14.91 39.40 -6.83
C GLU A 20 -15.64 38.52 -5.80
N SER A 21 -16.06 37.31 -6.20
CA SER A 21 -16.61 36.31 -5.26
C SER A 21 -16.41 34.86 -5.73
N GLY A 22 -15.17 34.52 -6.15
CA GLY A 22 -14.84 33.22 -6.74
C GLY A 22 -13.70 32.43 -6.06
N ALA A 23 -13.10 32.94 -4.98
CA ALA A 23 -11.84 32.40 -4.43
C ALA A 23 -11.94 31.80 -3.00
N GLU A 24 -13.10 31.92 -2.33
CA GLU A 24 -13.23 31.60 -0.90
C GLU A 24 -13.95 30.26 -0.58
N SER A 25 -14.49 29.56 -1.59
CA SER A 25 -15.18 28.28 -1.43
C SER A 25 -14.24 27.11 -1.11
N ASP A 26 -13.14 27.03 -1.84
CA ASP A 26 -12.39 25.77 -2.00
C ASP A 26 -11.55 25.44 -0.75
N THR A 27 -11.00 26.47 -0.11
CA THR A 27 -10.25 26.34 1.16
C THR A 27 -11.15 25.85 2.30
N ARG A 28 -12.42 26.25 2.32
CA ARG A 28 -13.39 25.79 3.32
C ARG A 28 -13.80 24.32 3.09
N SER A 29 -13.91 23.89 1.83
CA SER A 29 -14.19 22.46 1.52
C SER A 29 -13.01 21.55 1.85
N ALA A 30 -11.78 21.96 1.51
CA ALA A 30 -10.57 21.19 1.81
C ALA A 30 -10.40 20.92 3.33
N ALA A 31 -10.65 21.94 4.17
CA ALA A 31 -10.64 21.79 5.62
C ALA A 31 -11.74 20.83 6.11
N ALA A 32 -12.96 20.94 5.58
CA ALA A 32 -14.07 20.05 5.93
C ALA A 32 -13.78 18.58 5.57
N HIS A 33 -13.17 18.32 4.41
CA HIS A 33 -12.77 16.98 4.00
C HIS A 33 -11.67 16.39 4.89
N GLY A 34 -10.67 17.18 5.27
CA GLY A 34 -9.60 16.75 6.19
C GLY A 34 -10.12 16.39 7.59
N VAL A 35 -11.06 17.18 8.13
CA VAL A 35 -11.73 16.87 9.40
C VAL A 35 -12.60 15.61 9.29
N ARG A 36 -13.32 15.42 8.17
CA ARG A 36 -14.13 14.23 7.90
C ARG A 36 -13.27 12.95 7.90
N ASP A 37 -12.17 12.94 7.15
CA ASP A 37 -11.23 11.80 7.07
C ASP A 37 -10.57 11.51 8.44
N LEU A 38 -10.22 12.54 9.23
CA LEU A 38 -9.69 12.35 10.58
C LEU A 38 -10.72 11.73 11.55
N ILE A 39 -11.99 12.13 11.46
CA ILE A 39 -13.07 11.55 12.28
C ILE A 39 -13.31 10.09 11.89
N GLU A 40 -13.42 9.78 10.60
CA GLU A 40 -13.60 8.40 10.12
C GLU A 40 -12.44 7.50 10.57
N ARG A 41 -11.18 7.95 10.40
CA ARG A 41 -10.00 7.20 10.86
C ARG A 41 -9.99 7.00 12.38
N THR A 42 -10.34 8.02 13.16
CA THR A 42 -10.37 7.93 14.64
C THR A 42 -11.48 6.98 15.12
N PHE A 43 -12.65 7.02 14.49
CA PHE A 43 -13.77 6.14 14.81
C PHE A 43 -13.45 4.67 14.46
N LEU A 44 -12.87 4.42 13.28
CA LEU A 44 -12.43 3.09 12.86
C LEU A 44 -11.28 2.55 13.72
N ALA A 45 -10.34 3.41 14.15
CA ALA A 45 -9.30 3.03 15.11
C ALA A 45 -9.89 2.67 16.49
N GLY A 46 -10.92 3.40 16.95
CA GLY A 46 -11.62 3.14 18.20
C GLY A 46 -12.43 1.83 18.22
N MET A 47 -12.95 1.39 17.07
CA MET A 47 -13.60 0.07 16.92
C MET A 47 -12.61 -1.08 16.63
N GLY A 48 -11.38 -0.75 16.23
CA GLY A 48 -10.33 -1.70 15.90
C GLY A 48 -10.48 -2.34 14.52
N ALA A 49 -9.36 -2.83 13.96
CA ALA A 49 -9.30 -3.34 12.59
C ALA A 49 -10.25 -4.51 12.28
N ALA A 50 -10.64 -5.30 13.30
CA ALA A 50 -11.61 -6.39 13.15
C ALA A 50 -13.05 -5.91 12.84
N ALA A 51 -13.39 -4.66 13.16
CA ALA A 51 -14.68 -4.07 12.82
C ALA A 51 -14.74 -3.51 11.39
N LEU A 52 -13.59 -3.36 10.72
CA LEU A 52 -13.47 -2.84 9.35
C LEU A 52 -13.79 -3.93 8.30
N THR A 53 -15.00 -4.50 8.35
CA THR A 53 -15.50 -5.38 7.29
C THR A 53 -16.20 -4.58 6.19
N LYS A 54 -16.26 -5.14 4.98
CA LYS A 54 -16.99 -4.51 3.85
C LYS A 54 -18.44 -4.19 4.25
N ASP A 55 -19.10 -5.10 4.94
CA ASP A 55 -20.51 -5.00 5.29
C ASP A 55 -20.75 -3.82 6.25
N ARG A 56 -19.86 -3.60 7.23
CA ARG A 56 -19.93 -2.44 8.16
C ARG A 56 -19.65 -1.12 7.46
N VAL A 57 -18.73 -1.10 6.49
CA VAL A 57 -18.49 0.09 5.67
C VAL A 57 -19.71 0.42 4.81
N GLN A 58 -20.36 -0.59 4.20
CA GLN A 58 -21.60 -0.38 3.43
C GLN A 58 -22.74 0.10 4.34
N GLU A 59 -22.93 -0.50 5.51
CA GLU A 59 -23.96 -0.12 6.49
C GLU A 59 -23.84 1.35 6.93
N LEU A 60 -22.61 1.81 7.21
CA LEU A 60 -22.30 3.21 7.55
C LEU A 60 -22.55 4.17 6.36
N VAL A 61 -22.03 3.84 5.17
CA VAL A 61 -22.24 4.65 3.96
C VAL A 61 -23.73 4.78 3.62
N GLU A 62 -24.49 3.70 3.75
CA GLU A 62 -25.93 3.69 3.51
C GLU A 62 -26.71 4.45 4.60
N GLU A 63 -26.18 4.54 5.83
CA GLU A 63 -26.67 5.47 6.85
C GLU A 63 -26.43 6.94 6.47
N PHE A 64 -25.24 7.29 5.96
CA PHE A 64 -24.95 8.65 5.47
C PHE A 64 -25.83 9.05 4.26
N ILE A 65 -26.10 8.11 3.33
CA ILE A 65 -27.05 8.33 2.23
C ILE A 65 -28.46 8.58 2.77
N ARG A 66 -28.95 7.77 3.72
CA ARG A 66 -30.27 7.96 4.37
C ARG A 66 -30.38 9.29 5.13
N LYS A 67 -29.27 9.82 5.65
CA LYS A 67 -29.19 11.15 6.29
C LYS A 67 -29.07 12.31 5.28
N GLY A 68 -29.00 12.04 3.98
CA GLY A 68 -28.78 13.06 2.94
C GLY A 68 -27.38 13.68 2.96
N GLN A 69 -26.39 13.01 3.58
CA GLN A 69 -25.02 13.49 3.75
C GLN A 69 -24.05 12.95 2.67
N LEU A 70 -24.52 12.04 1.82
CA LEU A 70 -23.84 11.47 0.65
C LEU A 70 -24.91 11.13 -0.40
N SER A 71 -24.60 11.27 -1.69
CA SER A 71 -25.39 10.66 -2.75
C SER A 71 -25.10 9.16 -2.88
N THR A 72 -25.99 8.42 -3.55
CA THR A 72 -25.84 6.98 -3.80
C THR A 72 -24.57 6.65 -4.60
N ASP A 73 -24.18 7.52 -5.53
CA ASP A 73 -23.02 7.30 -6.40
C ASP A 73 -21.70 7.63 -5.67
N GLU A 74 -21.64 8.72 -4.91
CA GLU A 74 -20.49 8.99 -4.03
C GLU A 74 -20.31 7.89 -2.98
N GLY A 75 -21.41 7.37 -2.42
CA GLY A 75 -21.35 6.27 -1.46
C GLY A 75 -20.76 4.99 -2.05
N ARG A 76 -21.17 4.60 -3.27
CA ARG A 76 -20.54 3.49 -4.01
C ARG A 76 -19.05 3.71 -4.21
N ASP A 77 -18.68 4.90 -4.70
CA ASP A 77 -17.30 5.24 -5.01
C ASP A 77 -16.41 5.30 -3.74
N VAL A 78 -16.95 5.68 -2.57
CA VAL A 78 -16.27 5.54 -1.27
C VAL A 78 -16.01 4.07 -0.90
N VAL A 79 -17.02 3.19 -1.06
CA VAL A 79 -16.88 1.75 -0.79
C VAL A 79 -15.84 1.11 -1.71
N ASP A 80 -15.92 1.37 -3.01
CA ASP A 80 -15.03 0.76 -4.00
C ASP A 80 -13.59 1.29 -3.88
N ARG A 81 -13.39 2.59 -3.61
CA ARG A 81 -12.05 3.14 -3.28
C ARG A 81 -11.45 2.50 -2.04
N LEU A 82 -12.23 2.26 -0.98
CA LEU A 82 -11.73 1.60 0.23
C LEU A 82 -11.42 0.11 0.00
N VAL A 83 -12.26 -0.61 -0.75
CA VAL A 83 -12.03 -2.02 -1.10
C VAL A 83 -10.82 -2.21 -2.03
N ALA A 84 -10.58 -1.27 -2.95
CA ALA A 84 -9.37 -1.25 -3.76
C ALA A 84 -8.13 -0.99 -2.90
N ARG A 85 -8.12 0.14 -2.16
CA ARG A 85 -6.97 0.58 -1.35
C ARG A 85 -6.56 -0.44 -0.28
N SER A 86 -7.54 -1.00 0.44
CA SER A 86 -7.27 -1.97 1.51
C SER A 86 -6.58 -3.25 1.02
N ARG A 87 -6.82 -3.68 -0.24
CA ARG A 87 -6.11 -4.84 -0.83
C ARG A 87 -4.62 -4.57 -1.03
N ASP A 88 -4.26 -3.39 -1.50
CA ASP A 88 -2.87 -3.05 -1.78
C ASP A 88 -2.12 -2.63 -0.49
N GLU A 89 -2.78 -1.96 0.45
CA GLU A 89 -2.23 -1.74 1.79
C GLU A 89 -2.03 -3.06 2.54
N ALA A 90 -2.99 -4.01 2.48
CA ALA A 90 -2.82 -5.34 3.09
C ALA A 90 -1.63 -6.10 2.50
N ARG A 91 -1.44 -6.09 1.17
CA ARG A 91 -0.25 -6.66 0.50
C ARG A 91 1.05 -6.01 0.96
N ALA A 92 1.08 -4.69 1.09
CA ALA A 92 2.25 -3.95 1.56
C ALA A 92 2.57 -4.22 3.03
N VAL A 93 1.54 -4.39 3.88
CA VAL A 93 1.68 -4.77 5.29
C VAL A 93 2.18 -6.22 5.42
N LEU A 94 1.59 -7.17 4.70
CA LEU A 94 2.04 -8.57 4.69
C LEU A 94 3.50 -8.69 4.26
N LYS A 95 3.89 -8.06 3.14
CA LYS A 95 5.30 -8.07 2.68
C LYS A 95 6.28 -7.46 3.69
N LYS A 96 5.86 -6.44 4.45
CA LYS A 96 6.68 -5.88 5.54
C LYS A 96 6.74 -6.84 6.73
N ALA A 97 5.62 -7.46 7.10
CA ALA A 97 5.56 -8.45 8.16
C ALA A 97 6.46 -9.66 7.87
N ASP A 98 6.44 -10.21 6.65
CA ASP A 98 7.33 -11.30 6.23
C ASP A 98 8.81 -10.94 6.41
N VAL A 99 9.23 -9.74 5.97
CA VAL A 99 10.61 -9.27 6.13
C VAL A 99 10.99 -9.05 7.60
N SER A 100 10.11 -8.45 8.41
CA SER A 100 10.36 -8.26 9.84
C SER A 100 10.36 -9.57 10.63
N LEU A 101 9.51 -10.53 10.27
CA LEU A 101 9.50 -11.86 10.88
C LEU A 101 10.75 -12.65 10.48
N HIS A 102 11.15 -12.63 9.21
CA HIS A 102 12.37 -13.30 8.75
C HIS A 102 13.62 -12.74 9.43
N GLY A 103 13.72 -11.41 9.58
CA GLY A 103 14.78 -10.78 10.38
C GLY A 103 14.74 -11.21 11.85
N ALA A 104 13.59 -11.15 12.50
CA ALA A 104 13.43 -11.58 13.90
C ALA A 104 13.74 -13.07 14.11
N TYR A 105 13.44 -13.94 13.14
CA TYR A 105 13.82 -15.35 13.17
C TYR A 105 15.34 -15.53 13.05
N GLN A 106 16.02 -14.77 12.18
CA GLN A 106 17.48 -14.77 12.12
C GLN A 106 18.13 -14.25 13.42
N ASP A 107 17.62 -13.17 14.01
CA ASP A 107 18.08 -12.64 15.31
C ASP A 107 17.88 -13.64 16.47
N LEU A 108 16.84 -14.50 16.38
CA LEU A 108 16.56 -15.59 17.32
C LEU A 108 17.33 -16.90 17.00
N GLY A 109 18.13 -16.94 15.93
CA GLY A 109 18.87 -18.13 15.50
C GLY A 109 18.00 -19.23 14.88
N LEU A 110 16.78 -18.90 14.43
CA LEU A 110 15.80 -19.82 13.87
C LEU A 110 15.86 -19.81 12.33
N SER A 111 16.65 -20.70 11.74
CA SER A 111 16.68 -20.90 10.28
C SER A 111 15.32 -21.33 9.73
N THR A 112 14.97 -20.82 8.55
CA THR A 112 13.76 -21.24 7.83
C THR A 112 13.94 -22.62 7.19
N LYS A 113 12.81 -23.27 6.85
CA LYS A 113 12.80 -24.58 6.18
C LYS A 113 13.54 -24.56 4.83
N GLY A 114 13.49 -23.46 4.08
CA GLY A 114 14.20 -23.33 2.81
C GLY A 114 15.72 -23.25 2.98
N GLU A 115 16.20 -22.51 3.97
CA GLU A 115 17.65 -22.43 4.30
C GLU A 115 18.19 -23.80 4.76
N LEU A 116 17.38 -24.58 5.49
CA LEU A 116 17.67 -25.96 5.86
C LEU A 116 17.76 -26.91 4.66
N GLU A 117 16.81 -26.83 3.72
CA GLU A 117 16.81 -27.65 2.50
C GLU A 117 18.01 -27.31 1.59
N ASP A 118 18.37 -26.03 1.49
CA ASP A 118 19.53 -25.57 0.70
C ASP A 118 20.85 -25.99 1.35
N MET A 119 20.94 -25.96 2.69
CA MET A 119 22.05 -26.55 3.44
C MET A 119 22.16 -28.06 3.23
N GLU A 120 21.06 -28.81 3.28
CA GLU A 120 21.05 -30.27 3.09
C GLU A 120 21.49 -30.64 1.66
N PHE A 121 21.03 -29.91 0.65
CA PHE A 121 21.45 -30.10 -0.74
C PHE A 121 22.95 -29.82 -0.95
N ARG A 122 23.49 -28.78 -0.29
CA ARG A 122 24.92 -28.48 -0.29
C ARG A 122 25.75 -29.52 0.46
N LEU A 123 25.22 -30.08 1.55
CA LEU A 123 25.85 -31.17 2.29
C LEU A 123 25.97 -32.43 1.43
N ARG A 124 24.86 -32.86 0.80
CA ARG A 124 24.86 -34.03 -0.11
C ARG A 124 25.81 -33.88 -1.31
N GLN A 125 26.00 -32.66 -1.82
CA GLN A 125 27.03 -32.39 -2.84
C GLN A 125 28.47 -32.49 -2.30
N LEU A 126 28.72 -32.06 -1.07
CA LEU A 126 30.03 -32.20 -0.42
C LEU A 126 30.35 -33.67 -0.13
N GLU A 127 29.41 -34.42 0.44
CA GLU A 127 29.51 -35.86 0.69
C GLU A 127 29.85 -36.64 -0.59
N HIS A 128 29.12 -36.40 -1.68
CA HIS A 128 29.38 -37.06 -2.97
C HIS A 128 30.77 -36.69 -3.54
N ARG A 129 31.20 -35.43 -3.40
CA ARG A 129 32.55 -35.00 -3.83
C ARG A 129 33.66 -35.61 -2.98
N VAL A 130 33.44 -35.81 -1.68
CA VAL A 130 34.39 -36.49 -0.80
C VAL A 130 34.52 -37.97 -1.22
N GLN A 131 33.42 -38.68 -1.41
CA GLN A 131 33.43 -40.08 -1.89
C GLN A 131 34.16 -40.26 -3.23
N LEU A 132 34.00 -39.31 -4.18
CA LEU A 132 34.72 -39.34 -5.45
C LEU A 132 36.23 -39.10 -5.30
N LEU A 133 36.65 -38.30 -4.31
CA LEU A 133 38.08 -38.06 -4.02
C LEU A 133 38.71 -39.22 -3.25
N GLU A 134 37.98 -39.82 -2.31
CA GLU A 134 38.38 -41.04 -1.58
C GLU A 134 38.58 -42.20 -2.56
N ALA A 135 37.59 -42.48 -3.42
CA ALA A 135 37.70 -43.52 -4.45
C ALA A 135 38.84 -43.25 -5.45
N ALA A 136 39.15 -41.99 -5.76
CA ALA A 136 40.28 -41.65 -6.62
C ALA A 136 41.64 -41.85 -5.90
N ALA A 137 41.72 -41.60 -4.60
CA ALA A 137 42.92 -41.84 -3.79
C ALA A 137 43.18 -43.34 -3.59
N ASP A 138 42.13 -44.14 -3.32
CA ASP A 138 42.24 -45.60 -3.21
C ASP A 138 42.76 -46.23 -4.52
N LEU A 139 42.27 -45.75 -5.67
CA LEU A 139 42.76 -46.18 -6.99
C LEU A 139 44.23 -45.80 -7.22
N GLN A 140 44.68 -44.63 -6.77
CA GLN A 140 46.08 -44.22 -6.86
C GLN A 140 47.00 -45.07 -5.97
N ALA A 141 46.60 -45.33 -4.72
CA ALA A 141 47.35 -46.18 -3.79
C ALA A 141 47.46 -47.63 -4.32
N GLY A 142 46.40 -48.17 -4.92
CA GLY A 142 46.43 -49.46 -5.60
C GLY A 142 47.32 -49.49 -6.85
N GLN A 143 47.60 -48.33 -7.46
CA GLN A 143 48.43 -48.22 -8.66
C GLN A 143 49.93 -48.05 -8.32
N GLU A 144 50.27 -47.36 -7.22
CA GLU A 144 51.65 -47.32 -6.70
C GLU A 144 52.09 -48.68 -6.15
N ALA A 145 51.19 -49.42 -5.49
CA ALA A 145 51.43 -50.80 -5.02
C ALA A 145 51.62 -51.84 -6.15
N ALA A 146 51.42 -51.45 -7.41
CA ALA A 146 51.66 -52.25 -8.60
C ALA A 146 52.86 -51.76 -9.44
N GLY A 147 53.73 -50.92 -8.85
CA GLY A 147 55.00 -50.49 -9.45
C GLY A 147 56.00 -51.65 -9.68
N PRO A 148 56.98 -51.47 -10.59
CA PRO A 148 57.71 -52.60 -11.17
C PRO A 148 58.94 -53.05 -10.35
N ASP A 149 58.72 -53.77 -9.25
CA ASP A 149 59.72 -54.69 -8.68
C ASP A 149 59.75 -55.98 -9.54
N GLY A 150 60.46 -55.96 -10.67
CA GLY A 150 60.24 -56.95 -11.75
C GLY A 150 61.33 -57.25 -12.78
N GLU A 151 62.59 -56.83 -12.57
CA GLU A 151 63.80 -57.37 -13.28
C GLU A 151 64.98 -57.54 -12.30
#